data_AF-A0A3D3NB80-F1
#
_entry.id   AF-A0A3D3NB80-F1
#
_cell.length_a   1.000
_cell.length_b   1.000
_cell.length_c   1.000
_cell.angle_alpha   90.00
_cell.angle_beta   90.00
_cell.angle_gamma   90.00
#
_symmetry.space_group_name_H-M   'P 1'
#
loop_
_entity.id
_entity.type
_entity.pdbx_description
1 polymer ?
#
loop_
_entity_poly.entity_id
_entity_poly.type
_entity_poly.pdbx_seq_one_letter_code
_entity_poly.pdbx_strand_id
1 'polypeptide(L)' 'MSSRRFYTLSGSCPDQVGIIARVSGFIAQHSGWILESSYHADDGSGENDSRYFMRMEVKADSLPFHLAEFRERFRPLAE' A
#
# COMPACT_ATOMS: atom_id res chain seq x y z
N MET A 1 9.65 -8.10 -25.55
CA MET A 1 9.02 -8.46 -24.26
C MET A 1 8.71 -7.17 -23.53
N SER A 2 7.44 -6.78 -23.41
CA SER A 2 7.07 -5.58 -22.63
C SER A 2 7.58 -5.76 -21.20
N SER A 3 8.38 -4.82 -20.70
CA SER A 3 8.82 -4.81 -19.31
C SER A 3 7.58 -4.90 -18.42
N ARG A 4 7.54 -5.86 -17.49
CA ARG A 4 6.43 -6.04 -16.56
C ARG A 4 6.38 -4.80 -15.68
N ARG A 5 5.45 -3.88 -15.94
CA ARG A 5 5.31 -2.65 -15.15
C ARG A 5 4.58 -2.96 -13.86
N PHE A 6 5.08 -2.39 -12.77
CA PHE A 6 4.46 -2.47 -11.45
C PHE A 6 4.52 -1.10 -10.77
N TYR A 7 3.57 -0.87 -9.88
CA TYR A 7 3.54 0.27 -8.99
C TYR A 7 4.04 -0.16 -7.63
N THR A 8 4.99 0.59 -7.07
CA THR A 8 5.46 0.39 -5.71
C THR A 8 4.78 1.40 -4.79
N LEU A 9 4.05 0.90 -3.82
CA LEU A 9 3.41 1.66 -2.75
C LEU A 9 4.27 1.51 -1.50
N SER A 10 4.89 2.59 -1.04
CA SER A 10 5.67 2.60 0.20
C SER A 10 5.15 3.69 1.12
N GLY A 11 4.99 3.38 2.39
CA GLY A 11 4.47 4.34 3.36
C GLY A 11 4.85 3.97 4.79
N SER A 12 4.74 4.98 5.66
CA SER A 12 4.86 4.82 7.10
C SER A 12 3.76 5.59 7.80
N CYS A 13 3.15 5.01 8.83
CA CYS A 13 2.14 5.64 9.67
C CYS A 13 2.29 5.20 11.13
N PRO A 14 1.68 5.91 12.10
CA PRO A 14 1.50 5.39 13.45
C PRO A 14 0.80 4.03 13.38
N ASP A 15 1.29 3.05 14.15
CA ASP A 15 0.72 1.71 14.08
C ASP A 15 -0.73 1.70 14.59
N GLN A 16 -1.61 1.07 13.83
CA GLN A 16 -3.04 1.02 14.11
C GLN A 16 -3.66 -0.23 13.50
N VAL A 17 -4.68 -0.75 14.16
CA VAL A 17 -5.39 -1.94 13.69
C VAL A 17 -6.04 -1.66 12.34
N GLY A 18 -5.78 -2.54 11.36
CA GLY A 18 -6.48 -2.54 10.08
C GLY A 18 -5.77 -1.82 8.92
N ILE A 19 -4.54 -1.33 9.09
CA ILE A 19 -3.74 -0.73 8.00
C ILE A 19 -3.71 -1.65 6.78
N ILE A 20 -3.26 -2.90 6.97
CA ILE A 20 -3.17 -3.89 5.88
C ILE A 20 -4.54 -4.16 5.26
N ALA A 21 -5.59 -4.28 6.08
CA ALA A 21 -6.94 -4.59 5.61
C ALA A 21 -7.49 -3.47 4.72
N ARG A 22 -7.30 -2.20 5.09
CA ARG A 22 -7.73 -1.05 4.28
C ARG A 22 -6.98 -0.99 2.96
N VAL A 23 -5.65 -1.11 3.00
CA VAL A 23 -4.80 -1.01 1.80
C VAL A 23 -5.04 -2.19 0.84
N SER A 24 -4.99 -3.43 1.33
CA SER A 24 -5.24 -4.61 0.51
C SER A 24 -6.68 -4.66 0.00
N GLY A 25 -7.65 -4.24 0.82
CA GLY A 25 -9.05 -4.08 0.42
C GLY A 25 -9.24 -3.08 -0.72
N PHE A 26 -8.57 -1.92 -0.66
CA PHE A 26 -8.58 -0.95 -1.75
C PHE A 26 -8.03 -1.52 -3.06
N ILE A 27 -6.91 -2.26 -3.00
CA ILE A 27 -6.32 -2.91 -4.18
C ILE A 27 -7.28 -3.98 -4.73
N ALA A 28 -7.89 -4.79 -3.86
CA ALA A 28 -8.83 -5.84 -4.23
C ALA A 28 -10.11 -5.29 -4.88
N GLN A 29 -10.65 -4.16 -4.40
CA GLN A 29 -11.81 -3.49 -4.99
C GLN A 29 -11.58 -3.09 -6.46
N HIS A 30 -10.32 -2.88 -6.85
CA HIS A 30 -9.92 -2.53 -8.21
C HIS A 30 -9.35 -3.73 -8.98
N SER A 31 -9.54 -4.96 -8.48
CA SER A 31 -9.01 -6.20 -9.06
C SER A 31 -7.48 -6.18 -9.24
N GLY A 32 -6.78 -5.42 -8.40
CA GLY A 32 -5.33 -5.29 -8.44
C GLY A 32 -4.62 -6.54 -7.98
N TRP A 33 -3.51 -6.87 -8.65
CA TRP A 33 -2.67 -8.01 -8.34
C TRP A 33 -1.42 -7.56 -7.59
N ILE A 34 -1.35 -7.90 -6.30
CA ILE A 34 -0.17 -7.70 -5.45
C ILE A 34 0.90 -8.75 -5.79
N LEU A 35 2.07 -8.29 -6.24
CA LEU A 35 3.21 -9.12 -6.60
C LEU A 35 4.10 -9.39 -5.39
N GLU A 36 4.35 -8.36 -4.59
CA GLU A 36 5.19 -8.42 -3.40
C GLU A 36 4.58 -7.56 -2.30
N SER A 37 4.75 -7.98 -1.05
CA SER A 37 4.41 -7.17 0.11
C SER A 37 5.41 -7.39 1.23
N SER A 38 5.95 -6.30 1.76
CA SER A 38 6.88 -6.28 2.89
C SER A 38 6.31 -5.34 3.95
N TYR A 39 6.27 -5.81 5.19
CA TYR A 39 5.72 -5.08 6.33
C TYR A 39 6.69 -5.14 7.49
N HIS A 40 6.79 -4.04 8.24
CA HIS A 40 7.61 -3.97 9.43
C HIS A 40 6.92 -3.07 10.46
N ALA A 41 6.65 -3.61 11.64
CA ALA A 41 6.21 -2.85 12.79
C ALA A 41 7.43 -2.59 13.69
N ASP A 42 7.59 -1.34 14.10
CA ASP A 42 8.55 -0.91 15.10
C ASP A 42 7.75 -0.49 16.33
N ASP A 43 7.89 -1.24 17.42
CA ASP A 43 7.13 -1.02 18.66
C ASP A 43 7.64 0.20 19.45
N GLY A 44 8.71 0.85 19.00
CA GLY A 44 9.29 2.02 19.65
C GLY A 44 9.76 1.74 21.08
N SER A 45 10.13 2.80 21.80
CA SER A 45 10.50 2.72 23.23
C SER A 45 9.43 3.27 24.18
N GLY A 46 8.25 3.64 23.67
CA GLY A 46 7.12 4.16 24.45
C GLY A 46 5.76 4.04 23.74
N GLU A 47 4.66 4.18 24.49
CA GLU A 47 3.26 3.94 24.04
C GLU A 47 2.81 4.76 22.82
N ASN A 48 3.51 5.84 22.44
CA ASN A 48 3.16 6.72 21.31
C ASN A 48 4.19 6.73 20.17
N ASP A 49 5.23 5.89 20.25
CA ASP A 49 6.32 5.85 19.25
C ASP A 49 6.22 4.65 18.30
N SER A 50 5.13 3.87 18.39
CA SER A 50 4.92 2.74 17.49
C SER A 50 4.72 3.21 16.04
N ARG A 51 5.49 2.63 15.13
CA ARG A 51 5.46 2.95 13.71
C ARG A 51 5.28 1.70 12.88
N TYR A 52 4.45 1.82 11.87
CA TYR A 52 4.24 0.80 10.88
C TYR A 52 4.84 1.23 9.54
N PHE A 53 5.59 0.34 8.91
CA PHE A 53 6.19 0.51 7.60
C PHE A 53 5.64 -0.54 6.65
N MET A 54 5.24 -0.10 5.45
CA MET A 54 4.76 -0.99 4.41
C MET A 54 5.41 -0.68 3.07
N ARG A 55 5.64 -1.74 2.30
CA ARG A 55 6.02 -1.69 0.89
C ARG A 55 5.22 -2.75 0.16
N MET A 56 4.52 -2.38 -0.90
CA MET A 56 3.74 -3.29 -1.73
C MET A 56 4.02 -3.03 -3.20
N GLU A 57 4.17 -4.09 -3.98
CA GLU A 57 4.25 -4.01 -5.43
C GLU A 57 2.94 -4.51 -6.03
N VAL A 58 2.34 -3.71 -6.91
CA VAL A 58 1.10 -4.05 -7.59
C VAL A 58 1.34 -4.05 -9.10
N LYS A 59 0.92 -5.10 -9.79
CA LYS A 59 1.05 -5.20 -11.25
C LYS A 59 0.26 -4.07 -11.91
N ALA A 60 0.92 -3.20 -12.66
CA ALA A 60 0.28 -2.01 -13.22
C ALA A 60 -0.88 -2.36 -14.16
N ASP A 61 -0.69 -3.37 -15.02
CA ASP A 61 -1.70 -3.78 -16.00
C ASP A 61 -2.90 -4.54 -15.37
N SER A 62 -2.91 -4.77 -14.05
CA SER A 62 -4.07 -5.35 -13.35
C SER A 62 -5.08 -4.29 -12.88
N LEU A 63 -4.67 -3.03 -12.83
CA LEU A 63 -5.51 -1.95 -12.36
C LEU A 63 -6.14 -1.19 -13.55
N PRO A 64 -7.38 -0.70 -13.42
CA PRO A 64 -8.07 -0.01 -14.51
C PRO A 64 -7.62 1.46 -14.69
N PHE A 65 -6.55 1.89 -14.02
CA PHE A 65 -6.10 3.28 -14.04
C PHE A 65 -4.57 3.41 -13.96
N HIS A 66 -4.10 4.60 -14.34
CA HIS A 66 -2.68 4.97 -14.29
C HIS A 66 -2.26 5.52 -12.92
N LEU A 67 -0.95 5.68 -12.73
CA LEU A 67 -0.35 6.11 -11.46
C LEU A 67 -0.94 7.41 -10.87
N ALA A 68 -1.28 8.39 -11.71
CA ALA A 68 -1.86 9.66 -11.26
C ALA A 68 -3.21 9.44 -10.58
N GLU A 69 -4.09 8.66 -11.20
CA GLU A 69 -5.41 8.34 -10.65
C GLU A 69 -5.31 7.37 -9.47
N PHE A 70 -4.34 6.45 -9.47
CA PHE A 70 -4.03 5.64 -8.28
C PHE A 70 -3.78 6.53 -7.06
N ARG A 71 -2.95 7.58 -7.21
CA ARG A 71 -2.61 8.51 -6.12
C ARG A 71 -3.82 9.28 -5.60
N GLU A 72 -4.69 9.76 -6.50
CA GLU A 72 -5.93 10.45 -6.11
C GLU A 72 -6.88 9.53 -5.36
N ARG A 73 -7.09 8.31 -5.86
CA ARG A 73 -7.97 7.31 -5.23
C ARG A 73 -7.42 6.78 -3.91
N PHE A 74 -6.09 6.71 -3.76
CA PHE A 74 -5.43 6.25 -2.53
C PHE A 74 -5.37 7.34 -1.44
N ARG A 75 -5.43 8.63 -1.81
CA ARG A 75 -5.33 9.75 -0.86
C ARG A 75 -6.28 9.65 0.35
N PRO A 76 -7.57 9.31 0.20
CA PRO A 76 -8.48 9.19 1.34
C PRO A 76 -8.15 8.04 2.31
N LEU A 77 -7.29 7.10 1.90
CA LEU A 77 -6.81 6.04 2.80
C LEU A 77 -5.56 6.48 3.58
N ALA A 78 -4.81 7.45 3.06
CA ALA A 78 -3.56 7.94 3.62
C ALA A 78 -3.71 9.17 4.54
N GLU A 79 -4.90 9.80 4.53
CA GLU A 79 -5.35 10.78 5.54
C GLU A 79 -5.80 10.08 6.83
#